data_AF-U7QRQ6-F1
#
_entry.id   AF-U7QRQ6-F1
#
_cell.length_a   1.000
_cell.length_b   1.000
_cell.length_c   1.000
_cell.angle_alpha   90.00
_cell.angle_beta   90.00
_cell.angle_gamma   90.00
#
_symmetry.space_group_name_H-M   'P 1'
#
loop_
_entity.id
_entity.type
_entity.pdbx_description
1 polymer ?
#
loop_
_entity_poly.entity_id
_entity_poly.type
_entity_poly.pdbx_seq_one_letter_code
_entity_poly.pdbx_strand_id
1 'polypeptide(L)'
;MENKESLIKDAVNSLDDLMVFSRFIHSSENLYDDERYQKIWFELEIINSVALAEWEDQGRPSDWTKEWSIKFKEEATEVMASLINRIKEC
;
A
#
# COMPACT_ATOMS: atom_id res chain seq x y z
N MET A 1 -5.61 -7.68 19.02
CA MET A 1 -6.46 -7.59 17.82
C MET A 1 -6.38 -6.15 17.38
N GLU A 2 -5.70 -5.87 16.27
CA GLU A 2 -5.58 -4.52 15.74
C GLU A 2 -6.98 -3.91 15.55
N ASN A 3 -7.16 -2.65 15.94
CA ASN A 3 -8.41 -1.96 15.69
C ASN A 3 -8.52 -1.76 14.17
N LYS A 4 -9.51 -2.39 13.53
CA LYS A 4 -9.78 -2.24 12.08
C LYS A 4 -9.88 -0.79 11.64
N GLU A 5 -10.42 0.09 12.49
CA GLU A 5 -10.50 1.52 12.19
C GLU A 5 -9.11 2.16 12.08
N SER A 6 -8.17 1.75 12.94
CA SER A 6 -6.77 2.20 12.86
C SER A 6 -6.12 1.68 11.58
N LEU A 7 -6.27 0.38 11.29
CA LEU A 7 -5.70 -0.23 10.09
C LEU A 7 -6.21 0.43 8.81
N ILE A 8 -7.52 0.71 8.72
CA ILE A 8 -8.11 1.41 7.57
C ILE A 8 -7.59 2.85 7.48
N LYS A 9 -7.43 3.54 8.60
CA LYS A 9 -6.86 4.88 8.62
C LYS A 9 -5.40 4.87 8.14
N ASP A 10 -4.62 3.89 8.58
CA ASP A 10 -3.22 3.73 8.17
C ASP A 10 -3.13 3.39 6.68
N ALA A 11 -4.00 2.51 6.18
CA ALA A 11 -4.13 2.19 4.76
C ALA A 11 -4.37 3.44 3.89
N VAL A 12 -5.34 4.28 4.29
CA VAL A 12 -5.66 5.53 3.56
C VAL A 12 -4.51 6.51 3.61
N ASN A 13 -3.94 6.76 4.80
CA ASN A 13 -2.83 7.71 4.96
C ASN A 13 -1.56 7.27 4.22
N SER A 14 -1.40 5.96 3.99
CA SER A 14 -0.24 5.42 3.29
C SER A 14 -0.16 5.83 1.83
N LEU A 15 -1.27 6.21 1.21
CA LEU A 15 -1.35 6.56 -0.22
C LEU A 15 -0.72 7.91 -0.56
N ASP A 16 -0.28 8.71 0.41
CA ASP A 16 0.27 10.04 0.14
C ASP A 16 1.77 10.04 -0.16
N ASP A 17 2.51 9.00 0.23
CA ASP A 17 3.96 8.94 0.12
C ASP A 17 4.44 7.48 -0.03
N LEU A 18 5.38 7.24 -0.96
CA LEU A 18 5.90 5.89 -1.22
C LEU A 18 6.49 5.22 0.03
N MET A 19 7.19 5.97 0.88
CA MET A 19 7.80 5.38 2.08
C MET A 19 6.75 5.02 3.12
N VAL A 20 5.68 5.81 3.25
CA VAL A 20 4.53 5.47 4.10
C VAL A 20 3.77 4.26 3.53
N PHE A 21 3.53 4.23 2.22
CA PHE A 21 2.93 3.09 1.51
C PHE A 21 3.71 1.81 1.75
N SER A 22 5.03 1.83 1.49
CA SER A 22 5.91 0.67 1.66
C SER A 22 5.91 0.12 3.09
N ARG A 23 5.94 1.01 4.09
CA ARG A 23 5.81 0.60 5.50
C ARG A 23 4.47 -0.07 5.79
N PHE A 24 3.37 0.47 5.26
CA PHE A 24 2.05 -0.13 5.42
C PHE A 24 1.97 -1.51 4.77
N ILE A 25 2.48 -1.68 3.55
CA ILE A 25 2.48 -2.98 2.87
C ILE A 25 3.26 -4.02 3.68
N HIS A 26 4.47 -3.67 4.14
CA HIS A 26 5.24 -4.56 5.00
C HIS A 26 4.54 -4.89 6.31
N SER A 27 3.96 -3.91 7.01
CA SER A 27 3.27 -4.16 8.28
C SER A 27 1.94 -4.93 8.12
N SER A 28 1.34 -4.88 6.94
CA SER A 28 0.08 -5.55 6.65
C SER A 28 0.24 -6.98 6.11
N GLU A 29 1.48 -7.42 5.90
CA GLU A 29 1.79 -8.77 5.47
C GLU A 29 1.19 -9.79 6.46
N ASN A 30 0.43 -10.76 5.95
CA ASN A 30 -0.16 -11.85 6.74
C ASN A 30 -1.11 -11.42 7.89
N LEU A 31 -1.70 -10.22 7.87
CA LEU A 31 -2.68 -9.81 8.90
C LEU A 31 -3.90 -10.72 8.99
N TYR A 32 -4.32 -11.29 7.85
CA TYR A 32 -5.45 -12.22 7.77
C TYR A 32 -5.04 -13.49 7.02
N ASP A 33 -5.36 -14.65 7.59
CA ASP A 33 -5.26 -15.96 6.94
C ASP A 33 -6.49 -16.16 6.02
N ASP A 34 -6.54 -15.37 4.94
CA ASP A 34 -7.63 -15.34 3.97
C ASP A 34 -7.06 -15.12 2.56
N GLU A 35 -7.28 -16.09 1.68
CA GLU A 35 -6.81 -16.09 0.29
C GLU A 35 -7.22 -14.81 -0.46
N ARG A 36 -8.42 -14.27 -0.20
CA ARG A 36 -8.87 -13.04 -0.86
C ARG A 36 -8.10 -11.82 -0.38
N TYR A 37 -7.79 -11.76 0.92
CA TYR A 37 -6.95 -10.71 1.47
C TYR A 37 -5.54 -10.80 0.88
N GLN A 38 -4.95 -12.00 0.89
CA GLN A 38 -3.59 -12.24 0.39
C GLN A 38 -3.45 -11.87 -1.08
N LYS A 39 -4.46 -12.17 -1.91
CA LYS A 39 -4.46 -11.80 -3.33
C LYS A 39 -4.43 -10.27 -3.52
N ILE A 40 -5.28 -9.54 -2.81
CA ILE A 40 -5.34 -8.07 -2.93
C ILE A 40 -4.07 -7.43 -2.38
N TRP A 41 -3.56 -7.92 -1.24
CA TRP A 41 -2.30 -7.46 -0.67
C TRP A 41 -1.13 -7.68 -1.64
N PHE A 42 -1.09 -8.82 -2.34
CA PHE A 42 -0.06 -9.10 -3.33
C PHE A 42 -0.09 -8.13 -4.52
N GLU A 43 -1.27 -7.72 -4.98
CA GLU A 43 -1.40 -6.68 -6.02
C GLU A 43 -0.80 -5.34 -5.55
N LEU A 44 -1.04 -4.94 -4.29
CA LEU A 44 -0.41 -3.74 -3.71
C LEU A 44 1.11 -3.90 -3.55
N GLU A 45 1.59 -5.09 -3.20
CA GLU A 45 3.03 -5.37 -3.09
C GLU A 45 3.74 -5.32 -4.44
N ILE A 46 3.07 -5.68 -5.54
CA ILE A 46 3.61 -5.47 -6.89
C ILE A 46 3.80 -3.97 -7.15
N ILE A 47 2.78 -3.14 -6.87
CA ILE A 47 2.87 -1.68 -7.05
C ILE A 47 3.99 -1.10 -6.17
N ASN A 48 4.07 -1.50 -4.91
CA ASN A 48 5.13 -1.12 -3.97
C ASN A 48 6.52 -1.46 -4.53
N SER A 49 6.72 -2.71 -4.96
CA SER A 49 7.98 -3.20 -5.50
C SER A 49 8.42 -2.45 -6.77
N VAL A 50 7.50 -2.16 -7.70
CA VAL A 50 7.82 -1.40 -8.92
C VAL A 50 8.17 0.05 -8.58
N ALA A 51 7.40 0.70 -7.71
CA ALA A 51 7.65 2.08 -7.31
C ALA A 51 8.98 2.23 -6.54
N LEU A 52 9.29 1.28 -5.64
CA LEU A 52 10.58 1.24 -4.94
C LEU A 52 11.74 1.06 -5.92
N ALA A 53 11.64 0.15 -6.87
CA ALA A 53 12.69 -0.05 -7.88
C ALA A 53 12.96 1.23 -8.67
N GLU A 54 11.91 1.95 -9.10
CA GLU A 54 12.09 3.21 -9.81
C GLU A 54 12.68 4.32 -8.92
N TRP A 55 12.25 4.40 -7.66
CA TRP A 55 12.82 5.33 -6.69
C TRP A 55 14.31 5.05 -6.42
N GLU A 56 14.70 3.78 -6.37
CA GLU A 56 16.11 3.38 -6.26
C GLU A 56 16.92 3.72 -7.51
N ASP A 57 16.39 3.47 -8.70
CA ASP A 57 17.01 3.80 -9.98
C ASP A 57 17.24 5.32 -10.15
N GLN A 58 16.41 6.15 -9.52
CA GLN A 58 16.57 7.61 -9.48
C GLN A 58 17.55 8.10 -8.39
N GLY A 59 18.22 7.18 -7.68
CA GLY A 59 19.19 7.52 -6.66
C GLY A 59 18.60 7.84 -5.30
N ARG A 60 17.39 7.33 -5.00
CA ARG A 60 16.70 7.47 -3.70
C ARG A 60 16.49 8.93 -3.27
N PRO A 61 15.82 9.75 -4.10
CA PRO A 61 15.55 11.15 -3.75
C PRO A 61 14.74 11.25 -2.45
N SER A 62 15.01 12.30 -1.66
CA SER A 62 14.36 12.52 -0.37
C SER A 62 12.90 12.97 -0.48
N ASP A 63 12.54 13.57 -1.62
CA ASP A 63 11.15 13.89 -1.97
C ASP A 63 10.85 13.20 -3.31
N TRP A 64 9.88 12.30 -3.28
CA TRP A 64 9.38 11.56 -4.45
C TRP A 64 7.85 11.57 -4.51
N THR A 65 7.23 12.50 -3.76
CA THR A 65 5.79 12.60 -3.58
C THR A 65 5.09 12.88 -4.92
N LYS A 66 5.73 13.69 -5.77
CA LYS A 66 5.18 14.06 -7.07
C LYS A 66 5.18 12.88 -8.05
N GLU A 67 6.29 12.16 -8.12
CA GLU A 67 6.46 10.98 -8.95
C GLU A 67 5.49 9.87 -8.52
N TRP A 68 5.42 9.60 -7.22
CA TRP A 68 4.42 8.70 -6.62
C TRP A 68 2.99 9.08 -7.02
N SER A 69 2.62 10.35 -6.82
CA SER A 69 1.28 10.87 -7.09
C SER A 69 0.88 10.73 -8.56
N ILE A 70 1.80 10.99 -9.49
CA ILE A 70 1.54 10.95 -10.93
C ILE A 70 1.50 9.52 -11.47
N LYS A 71 2.37 8.64 -10.97
CA LYS A 71 2.63 7.34 -11.62
C LYS A 71 1.92 6.16 -10.97
N PHE A 72 1.72 6.19 -9.65
CA PHE A 72 1.34 4.99 -8.89
C PHE A 72 0.11 5.19 -8.00
N LYS A 73 -0.12 6.42 -7.51
CA LYS A 73 -1.17 6.67 -6.51
C LYS A 73 -2.57 6.30 -6.97
N GLU A 74 -2.92 6.52 -8.23
CA GLU A 74 -4.24 6.18 -8.77
C GLU A 74 -4.49 4.67 -8.69
N GLU A 75 -3.60 3.87 -9.29
CA GLU A 75 -3.68 2.41 -9.26
C GLU A 75 -3.64 1.87 -7.82
N ALA A 76 -2.71 2.37 -6.99
CA ALA A 76 -2.62 2.00 -5.58
C ALA A 76 -3.93 2.31 -4.83
N THR A 77 -4.59 3.42 -5.13
CA THR A 77 -5.86 3.81 -4.49
C THR A 77 -6.99 2.84 -4.86
N GLU A 78 -7.08 2.42 -6.12
CA GLU A 78 -8.09 1.48 -6.59
C GLU A 78 -7.94 0.10 -5.91
N VAL A 79 -6.71 -0.42 -5.85
CA VAL A 79 -6.45 -1.71 -5.19
C VAL A 79 -6.62 -1.59 -3.67
N MET A 80 -6.18 -0.47 -3.06
CA MET A 80 -6.33 -0.23 -1.62
C MET A 80 -7.80 -0.17 -1.19
N ALA A 81 -8.69 0.37 -2.03
CA ALA A 81 -10.12 0.36 -1.77
C ALA A 81 -10.66 -1.08 -1.64
N SER A 82 -10.17 -2.00 -2.46
CA SER A 82 -10.51 -3.43 -2.38
C SER A 82 -9.99 -4.04 -1.08
N LEU A 83 -8.76 -3.70 -0.66
CA LEU A 83 -8.18 -4.20 0.59
C LEU A 83 -9.00 -3.70 1.80
N ILE A 84 -9.35 -2.41 1.83
CA ILE A 84 -10.16 -1.80 2.88
C ILE A 84 -11.53 -2.46 2.99
N ASN A 85 -12.18 -2.75 1.86
CA ASN A 85 -13.45 -3.46 1.86
C ASN A 85 -13.27 -4.87 2.43
N ARG A 86 -12.20 -5.57 2.07
CA ARG A 86 -11.91 -6.90 2.62
C ARG A 86 -11.64 -6.88 4.13
N ILE A 87 -10.89 -5.89 4.63
CA ILE A 87 -10.61 -5.70 6.08
C ILE A 87 -11.92 -5.53 6.87
N LYS A 88 -12.90 -4.80 6.31
CA LYS A 88 -14.22 -4.61 6.95
C LYS A 88 -15.00 -5.92 7.09
N GLU A 89 -14.78 -6.86 6.17
CA GLU A 89 -15.48 -8.15 6.10
C GLU A 89 -14.79 -9.32 6.84
N CYS A 90 -13.52 -9.15 7.26
CA CYS A 90 -12.83 -10.12 8.12
C CYS A 90 -13.35 -10.07 9.57
#